data_AF-A0A0F2N811-F1
#
_entry.id   AF-A0A0F2N811-F1
#
_cell.length_a   1.000
_cell.length_b   1.000
_cell.length_c   1.000
_cell.angle_alpha   90.00
_cell.angle_beta   90.00
_cell.angle_gamma   90.00
#
_symmetry.space_group_name_H-M   'P 1'
#
loop_
_entity.id
_entity.type
_entity.pdbx_description
1 polymer ?
#
loop_
_entity_poly.entity_id
_entity_poly.type
_entity_poly.pdbx_seq_one_letter_code
_entity_poly.pdbx_strand_id
1 'polypeptide(L)'
;MTYAKYINILLFSIFTLLQASQGISIASTEEPKTSETCVECNDKTGISIAQAKIGSISFKAEMLKIDTEKESYLVKFTDETLLTGADSLRDLMIGQEITIKYHDEGGSLFADSIDVMKQQSDTETTTFITVGELAKLLEQGPQDGTSTLIDSRIESQYDEGHIPGAISLYDGKMKKQPDLLPKDKNGLLVFYCGGTA
;
A
#
# COMPACT_ATOMS: atom_id res chain seq x y z
N MET A 1 -27.57 -62.91 17.85
CA MET A 1 -27.32 -64.34 17.57
C MET A 1 -28.04 -64.62 16.26
N THR A 2 -27.41 -64.94 15.12
CA THR A 2 -26.46 -66.04 14.88
C THR A 2 -25.83 -65.88 13.47
N TYR A 3 -24.53 -66.18 13.38
CA TYR A 3 -23.74 -66.68 12.23
C TYR A 3 -23.50 -65.87 10.94
N ALA A 4 -22.26 -65.39 10.86
CA ALA A 4 -21.46 -65.38 9.63
C ALA A 4 -20.99 -66.81 9.26
N LYS A 5 -20.81 -67.10 7.96
CA LYS A 5 -19.55 -67.60 7.34
C LYS A 5 -19.75 -68.35 6.00
N TYR A 6 -18.72 -68.24 5.15
CA TYR A 6 -18.25 -69.14 4.07
C TYR A 6 -18.99 -69.04 2.70
N ILE A 7 -18.37 -69.13 1.51
CA ILE A 7 -17.02 -69.53 1.08
C ILE A 7 -16.76 -69.08 -0.39
N ASN A 8 -15.53 -68.61 -0.66
CA ASN A 8 -14.62 -68.80 -1.81
C ASN A 8 -15.04 -68.96 -3.31
N ILE A 9 -14.37 -68.11 -4.13
CA ILE A 9 -13.53 -68.38 -5.33
C ILE A 9 -14.19 -68.79 -6.66
N LEU A 10 -14.03 -67.95 -7.70
CA LEU A 10 -13.37 -68.25 -9.01
C LEU A 10 -13.42 -66.98 -9.92
N LEU A 11 -12.29 -66.33 -10.23
CA LEU A 11 -11.56 -66.39 -11.52
C LEU A 11 -12.39 -65.99 -12.77
N PHE A 12 -12.07 -64.85 -13.41
CA PHE A 12 -11.35 -64.81 -14.70
C PHE A 12 -11.23 -63.38 -15.25
N SER A 13 -10.04 -63.07 -15.76
CA SER A 13 -9.70 -61.92 -16.61
C SER A 13 -10.72 -61.64 -17.71
N ILE A 14 -10.86 -60.38 -18.11
CA ILE A 14 -10.60 -59.95 -19.49
C ILE A 14 -10.48 -58.43 -19.55
N PHE A 15 -9.35 -58.05 -20.13
CA PHE A 15 -8.89 -56.75 -20.55
C PHE A 15 -9.56 -56.41 -21.89
N THR A 16 -10.20 -55.25 -22.02
CA THR A 16 -10.35 -54.56 -23.32
C THR A 16 -10.65 -53.07 -23.09
N LEU A 17 -9.65 -52.25 -23.40
CA LEU A 17 -9.78 -50.82 -23.71
C LEU A 17 -10.66 -50.63 -24.95
N LEU A 18 -11.52 -49.61 -24.94
CA LEU A 18 -11.95 -48.94 -26.16
C LEU A 18 -12.08 -47.43 -25.91
N GLN A 19 -11.23 -46.69 -26.60
CA GLN A 19 -11.21 -45.23 -26.66
C GLN A 19 -12.27 -44.70 -27.62
N ALA A 20 -12.87 -43.58 -27.26
CA ALA A 20 -13.47 -42.57 -28.14
C ALA A 20 -13.45 -41.26 -27.33
N SER A 21 -13.15 -40.07 -27.83
CA SER A 21 -12.72 -39.59 -29.14
C SER A 21 -12.49 -38.07 -28.98
N GLN A 22 -11.56 -37.49 -29.76
CA GLN A 22 -11.47 -36.07 -30.20
C GLN A 22 -11.24 -35.03 -29.08
N GLY A 23 -10.20 -34.20 -29.03
CA GLY A 23 -9.46 -33.53 -30.09
C GLY A 23 -9.87 -32.05 -30.10
N ILE A 24 -9.01 -31.14 -29.63
CA ILE A 24 -8.77 -29.77 -30.14
C ILE A 24 -7.67 -29.09 -29.30
N SER A 25 -6.85 -28.33 -30.03
CA SER A 25 -5.61 -27.68 -29.69
C SER A 25 -5.82 -26.28 -29.07
N ILE A 26 -4.70 -25.68 -28.62
CA ILE A 26 -4.35 -24.25 -28.56
C ILE A 26 -4.01 -23.76 -27.15
N ALA A 27 -2.73 -23.40 -27.04
CA ALA A 27 -2.15 -22.57 -26.01
C ALA A 27 -2.64 -21.12 -26.13
N SER A 28 -2.96 -20.49 -25.01
CA SER A 28 -2.66 -19.08 -24.79
C SER A 28 -2.62 -18.80 -23.29
N THR A 29 -1.53 -18.17 -22.90
CA THR A 29 -1.38 -17.34 -21.71
C THR A 29 -2.55 -16.38 -21.58
N GLU A 30 -3.19 -16.32 -20.41
CA GLU A 30 -3.92 -15.12 -19.96
C GLU A 30 -4.00 -15.12 -18.42
N GLU A 31 -3.61 -13.98 -17.85
CA GLU A 31 -3.59 -13.67 -16.41
C GLU A 31 -4.99 -13.75 -15.79
N PRO A 32 -5.16 -14.30 -14.57
CA PRO A 32 -6.37 -14.06 -13.81
C PRO A 32 -6.26 -12.70 -13.10
N LYS A 33 -7.11 -11.79 -13.56
CA LYS A 33 -7.41 -10.50 -12.94
C LYS A 33 -7.78 -10.66 -11.47
N THR A 34 -7.20 -9.72 -10.73
CA THR A 34 -7.53 -9.23 -9.39
C THR A 34 -8.97 -9.44 -8.94
N SER A 35 -9.11 -10.11 -7.80
CA SER A 35 -10.32 -10.13 -6.98
C SER A 35 -9.94 -10.00 -5.52
N GLU A 36 -10.45 -8.93 -4.90
CA GLU A 36 -10.76 -8.77 -3.48
C GLU A 36 -9.61 -8.67 -2.46
N THR A 37 -9.47 -7.44 -1.96
CA THR A 37 -9.19 -7.08 -0.55
C THR A 37 -9.04 -8.24 0.43
N CYS A 38 -7.80 -8.47 0.88
CA CYS A 38 -7.52 -9.25 2.09
C CYS A 38 -6.72 -8.40 3.07
N VAL A 39 -7.28 -8.22 4.27
CA VAL A 39 -6.70 -7.51 5.42
C VAL A 39 -5.58 -8.32 6.11
N GLU A 40 -5.28 -9.52 5.64
CA GLU A 40 -4.07 -10.27 5.98
C GLU A 40 -3.85 -11.25 4.84
N CYS A 41 -2.82 -11.01 4.03
CA CYS A 41 -2.46 -11.92 2.94
C CYS A 41 -1.47 -12.95 3.51
N ASN A 42 -1.97 -14.11 3.95
CA ASN A 42 -1.11 -15.29 4.09
C ASN A 42 -0.81 -15.83 2.70
N ASP A 43 0.28 -15.34 2.11
CA ASP A 43 0.89 -16.00 0.97
C ASP A 43 1.38 -17.40 1.42
N LYS A 44 1.37 -18.38 0.52
CA LYS A 44 1.65 -19.80 0.81
C LYS A 44 3.13 -20.08 1.16
N THR A 45 3.83 -19.05 1.64
CA THR A 45 5.25 -18.97 1.97
C THR A 45 5.49 -18.85 3.48
N GLY A 46 4.45 -18.70 4.30
CA GLY A 46 4.58 -18.53 5.76
C GLY A 46 4.98 -17.12 6.20
N ILE A 47 4.97 -16.16 5.26
CA ILE A 47 5.29 -14.76 5.49
C ILE A 47 3.98 -13.97 5.68
N SER A 48 3.91 -13.22 6.77
CA SER A 48 2.80 -12.35 7.16
C SER A 48 3.18 -10.87 6.94
N ILE A 49 2.20 -10.04 6.60
CA ILE A 49 2.39 -8.59 6.38
C ILE A 49 1.36 -7.84 7.21
N ALA A 50 1.80 -6.88 8.02
CA ALA A 50 0.92 -6.05 8.85
C ALA A 50 1.28 -4.56 8.75
N GLN A 51 0.26 -3.71 8.83
CA GLN A 51 0.41 -2.29 9.11
C GLN A 51 0.19 -2.08 10.61
N ALA A 52 1.13 -1.40 11.27
CA ALA A 52 1.11 -1.28 12.72
C ALA A 52 1.79 0.01 13.20
N LYS A 53 1.51 0.38 14.44
CA LYS A 53 2.24 1.41 15.18
C LYS A 53 3.33 0.79 16.04
N ILE A 54 4.46 1.45 16.17
CA ILE A 54 5.51 1.02 17.09
C ILE A 54 5.05 1.27 18.53
N GLY A 55 4.80 0.23 19.29
CA GLY A 55 4.48 0.34 20.72
C GLY A 55 5.72 0.52 21.60
N SER A 56 6.80 -0.19 21.29
CA SER A 56 8.09 -0.07 21.99
C SER A 56 9.22 -0.76 21.23
N ILE A 57 10.46 -0.29 21.42
CA ILE A 57 11.66 -0.90 20.83
C ILE A 57 12.63 -1.27 21.95
N SER A 58 13.09 -2.52 21.98
CA SER A 58 14.10 -3.01 22.92
C SER A 58 15.32 -3.52 22.15
N PHE A 59 16.30 -2.64 21.95
CA PHE A 59 17.56 -3.01 21.28
C PHE A 59 18.37 -4.05 22.06
N LYS A 60 18.30 -4.03 23.39
CA LYS A 60 18.99 -5.02 24.23
C LYS A 60 18.42 -6.43 24.04
N ALA A 61 17.14 -6.52 23.73
CA ALA A 61 16.44 -7.79 23.56
C ALA A 61 16.08 -8.06 22.08
N GLU A 62 16.53 -7.21 21.16
CA GLU A 62 16.29 -7.32 19.72
C GLU A 62 14.81 -7.53 19.37
N MET A 63 13.93 -6.78 20.05
CA MET A 63 12.47 -6.93 19.93
C MET A 63 11.76 -5.60 19.73
N LEU A 64 10.75 -5.63 18.87
CA LEU A 64 9.82 -4.57 18.56
C LEU A 64 8.41 -5.01 18.99
N LYS A 65 7.76 -4.20 19.83
CA LYS A 65 6.32 -4.34 20.06
C LYS A 65 5.61 -3.54 18.97
N ILE A 66 4.76 -4.20 18.19
CA ILE A 66 3.91 -3.57 17.20
C ILE A 66 2.45 -3.63 17.66
N ASP A 67 1.73 -2.53 17.48
CA ASP A 67 0.32 -2.39 17.81
C ASP A 67 -0.47 -2.27 16.51
N THR A 68 -1.21 -3.33 16.15
CA THR A 68 -2.17 -3.30 15.04
C THR A 68 -3.53 -2.79 15.52
N GLU A 69 -4.50 -2.68 14.62
CA GLU A 69 -5.88 -2.34 15.01
C GLU A 69 -6.55 -3.40 15.90
N LYS A 70 -6.14 -4.68 15.77
CA LYS A 70 -6.77 -5.81 16.46
C LYS A 70 -6.05 -6.14 17.77
N GLU A 71 -4.73 -6.27 17.71
CA GLU A 71 -3.91 -6.73 18.84
C GLU A 71 -2.43 -6.31 18.71
N SER A 72 -1.68 -6.55 19.78
CA SER A 72 -0.25 -6.24 19.86
C SER A 72 0.60 -7.50 19.66
N TYR A 73 1.67 -7.40 18.89
CA TYR A 73 2.63 -8.48 18.67
C TYR A 73 4.03 -8.10 19.18
N LEU A 74 4.79 -9.09 19.63
CA LEU A 74 6.23 -8.97 19.88
C LEU A 74 6.98 -9.63 18.73
N VAL A 75 7.70 -8.82 17.95
CA VAL A 75 8.44 -9.26 16.77
C VAL A 75 9.92 -9.03 17.01
N LYS A 76 10.74 -10.07 16.82
CA LYS A 76 12.19 -9.98 16.90
C LYS A 76 12.74 -9.38 15.62
N PHE A 77 13.76 -8.54 15.72
CA PHE A 77 14.51 -8.03 14.57
C PHE A 77 15.98 -8.42 14.70
N THR A 78 16.63 -8.68 13.59
CA THR A 78 18.06 -9.04 13.54
C THR A 78 18.79 -8.08 12.61
N ASP A 79 20.10 -8.25 12.47
CA ASP A 79 20.90 -7.51 11.48
C ASP A 79 20.51 -7.84 10.02
N GLU A 80 19.74 -8.91 9.81
CA GLU A 80 19.22 -9.31 8.49
C GLU A 80 17.87 -8.65 8.16
N THR A 81 17.20 -8.04 9.15
CA THR A 81 15.93 -7.34 8.93
C THR A 81 16.15 -6.13 8.02
N LEU A 82 15.46 -6.11 6.88
CA LEU A 82 15.56 -5.02 5.91
C LEU A 82 14.81 -3.79 6.44
N LEU A 83 15.51 -2.66 6.60
CA LEU A 83 14.91 -1.39 6.98
C LEU A 83 14.79 -0.47 5.77
N THR A 84 13.58 -0.01 5.50
CA THR A 84 13.29 1.01 4.48
C THR A 84 12.66 2.23 5.13
N GLY A 85 13.01 3.44 4.68
CA GLY A 85 12.35 4.68 5.12
C GLY A 85 12.89 5.28 6.43
N ALA A 86 13.94 4.70 7.00
CA ALA A 86 14.75 5.26 8.09
C ALA A 86 16.22 4.88 7.89
N ASP A 87 17.15 5.71 8.39
CA ASP A 87 18.59 5.48 8.26
C ASP A 87 19.08 4.38 9.23
N SER A 88 18.43 4.29 10.40
CA SER A 88 18.71 3.29 11.42
C SER A 88 17.44 2.87 12.16
N LEU A 89 17.44 1.64 12.69
CA LEU A 89 16.40 1.19 13.63
C LEU A 89 16.32 2.10 14.87
N ARG A 90 17.40 2.81 15.20
CA ARG A 90 17.45 3.79 16.30
C ARG A 90 16.64 5.05 16.03
N ASP A 91 16.34 5.35 14.77
CA ASP A 91 15.57 6.53 14.37
C ASP A 91 14.05 6.28 14.46
N LEU A 92 13.65 5.03 14.70
CA LEU A 92 12.27 4.65 14.85
C LEU A 92 11.68 5.19 16.15
N MET A 93 10.51 5.82 16.05
CA MET A 93 9.83 6.44 17.18
C MET A 93 8.61 5.62 17.64
N ILE A 94 8.33 5.64 18.95
CA ILE A 94 7.09 5.08 19.49
C ILE A 94 5.90 5.85 18.91
N GLY A 95 4.88 5.12 18.47
CA GLY A 95 3.68 5.64 17.80
C GLY A 95 3.81 5.78 16.28
N GLN A 96 5.01 5.59 15.73
CA GLN A 96 5.25 5.69 14.28
C GLN A 96 4.56 4.53 13.54
N GLU A 97 3.92 4.85 12.42
CA GLU A 97 3.29 3.87 11.54
C GLU A 97 4.34 3.21 10.63
N ILE A 98 4.29 1.89 10.58
CA ILE A 98 5.19 1.05 9.79
C ILE A 98 4.39 -0.03 9.08
N THR A 99 4.91 -0.50 7.95
CA THR A 99 4.54 -1.80 7.37
C THR A 99 5.63 -2.79 7.74
N ILE A 100 5.26 -3.92 8.33
CA ILE A 100 6.21 -4.96 8.74
C ILE A 100 5.88 -6.26 8.03
N LYS A 101 6.91 -6.90 7.48
CA LYS A 101 6.84 -8.28 7.00
C LYS A 101 7.54 -9.17 8.02
N TYR A 102 6.90 -10.25 8.42
CA TYR A 102 7.42 -11.14 9.43
C TYR A 102 6.98 -12.58 9.19
N HIS A 103 7.72 -13.54 9.74
CA HIS A 103 7.38 -14.95 9.73
C HIS A 103 7.39 -15.53 11.14
N ASP A 104 6.68 -16.64 11.33
CA ASP A 104 6.72 -17.43 12.57
C ASP A 104 7.80 -18.51 12.45
N GLU A 105 8.73 -18.53 13.39
CA GLU A 105 9.64 -19.63 13.61
C GLU A 105 9.54 -20.10 15.07
N GLY A 106 8.95 -21.28 15.28
CA GLY A 106 8.87 -21.92 16.59
C GLY A 106 8.05 -21.14 17.63
N GLY A 107 7.03 -20.38 17.19
CA GLY A 107 6.20 -19.54 18.04
C GLY A 107 6.83 -18.19 18.41
N SER A 108 7.96 -17.84 17.78
CA SER A 108 8.53 -16.49 17.82
C SER A 108 8.34 -15.84 16.45
N LEU A 109 7.93 -14.57 16.43
CA LEU A 109 7.82 -13.79 15.21
C LEU A 109 9.15 -13.10 14.91
N PHE A 110 9.60 -13.16 13.66
CA PHE A 110 10.84 -12.54 13.18
C PHE A 110 10.55 -11.59 12.02
N ALA A 111 11.11 -10.38 12.08
CA ALA A 111 10.93 -9.35 11.07
C ALA A 111 11.85 -9.59 9.86
N ASP A 112 11.24 -9.77 8.69
CA ASP A 112 11.94 -9.82 7.41
C ASP A 112 12.18 -8.40 6.88
N SER A 113 11.18 -7.53 6.98
CA SER A 113 11.32 -6.11 6.65
C SER A 113 10.50 -5.20 7.55
N ILE A 114 11.06 -4.03 7.86
CA ILE A 114 10.40 -2.91 8.53
C ILE A 114 10.44 -1.74 7.56
N ASP A 115 9.29 -1.40 7.01
CA ASP A 115 9.12 -0.30 6.08
C ASP A 115 8.45 0.84 6.83
N VAL A 116 9.25 1.85 7.18
CA VAL A 116 8.73 3.05 7.84
C VAL A 116 7.85 3.77 6.86
N MET A 117 6.58 3.95 7.23
CA MET A 117 5.71 4.85 6.52
C MET A 117 6.20 6.25 6.83
N LYS A 118 7.13 6.69 6.00
CA LYS A 118 7.50 8.08 5.90
C LYS A 118 6.22 8.77 5.47
N GLN A 119 5.46 9.31 6.43
CA GLN A 119 4.68 10.51 6.13
C GLN A 119 5.67 11.41 5.44
N GLN A 120 5.49 11.66 4.14
CA GLN A 120 6.46 12.38 3.34
C GLN A 120 6.74 13.72 4.04
N SER A 121 7.83 13.73 4.81
CA SER A 121 8.30 14.84 5.63
C SER A 121 9.82 14.87 5.50
N ASP A 122 10.27 14.74 4.26
CA ASP A 122 11.62 15.07 3.86
C ASP A 122 11.46 16.04 2.70
N THR A 123 11.33 17.31 3.05
CA THR A 123 12.42 18.28 3.18
C THR A 123 12.69 18.97 1.84
N GLU A 124 12.16 20.19 1.79
CA GLU A 124 12.86 21.37 1.28
C GLU A 124 12.84 21.67 -0.23
N THR A 125 11.66 21.69 -0.87
CA THR A 125 11.41 22.71 -1.92
C THR A 125 9.94 23.14 -2.01
N THR A 126 9.17 23.13 -0.91
CA THR A 126 7.90 23.87 -0.92
C THR A 126 8.21 25.35 -0.85
N THR A 127 8.39 25.96 -2.01
CA THR A 127 8.59 27.41 -2.16
C THR A 127 7.27 28.10 -1.86
N PHE A 128 7.24 28.91 -0.81
CA PHE A 128 6.15 29.83 -0.57
C PHE A 128 6.35 31.08 -1.41
N ILE A 129 5.28 31.52 -2.05
CA ILE A 129 5.21 32.81 -2.73
C ILE A 129 4.24 33.72 -1.98
N THR A 130 4.53 34.99 -1.98
CA THR A 130 3.63 36.03 -1.47
C THR A 130 2.47 36.26 -2.43
N VAL A 131 1.39 36.87 -1.94
CA VAL A 131 0.25 37.28 -2.77
C VAL A 131 0.69 38.22 -3.91
N GLY A 132 1.66 39.10 -3.66
CA GLY A 132 2.19 40.00 -4.69
C GLY A 132 2.99 39.28 -5.77
N GLU A 133 3.69 38.20 -5.43
CA GLU A 133 4.37 37.34 -6.40
C GLU A 133 3.36 36.52 -7.20
N LEU A 134 2.33 35.98 -6.55
CA LEU A 134 1.24 35.30 -7.25
C LEU A 134 0.54 36.23 -8.24
N ALA A 135 0.24 37.47 -7.85
CA ALA A 135 -0.37 38.45 -8.74
C ALA A 135 0.50 38.69 -9.98
N LYS A 136 1.83 38.83 -9.81
CA LYS A 136 2.77 38.97 -10.92
C LYS A 136 2.78 37.76 -11.83
N LEU A 137 2.73 36.54 -11.26
CA LEU A 137 2.66 35.30 -12.06
C LEU A 137 1.37 35.23 -12.88
N LEU A 138 0.24 35.67 -12.33
CA LEU A 138 -1.04 35.72 -13.04
C LEU A 138 -1.05 36.79 -14.14
N GLU A 139 -0.43 37.94 -13.90
CA GLU A 139 -0.33 39.04 -14.88
C GLU A 139 0.59 38.71 -16.05
N GLN A 140 1.68 37.97 -15.81
CA GLN A 140 2.63 37.55 -16.85
C GLN A 140 2.02 36.54 -17.83
N GLY A 141 0.89 35.93 -17.46
CA GLY A 141 0.30 34.81 -18.19
C GLY A 141 1.21 33.57 -18.15
N PRO A 142 0.78 32.45 -18.74
CA PRO A 142 1.61 31.25 -18.85
C PRO A 142 2.81 31.53 -19.78
N GLN A 143 3.95 31.93 -19.20
CA GLN A 143 5.22 32.07 -19.91
C GLN A 143 5.92 30.71 -19.90
N ASP A 144 6.09 30.11 -21.08
CA ASP A 144 6.96 28.96 -21.38
C ASP A 144 6.82 27.68 -20.53
N GLY A 145 5.73 27.52 -19.80
CA GLY A 145 5.43 26.27 -19.08
C GLY A 145 4.23 26.42 -18.14
N THR A 146 3.18 25.65 -18.42
CA THR A 146 1.88 25.56 -17.76
C THR A 146 1.93 25.73 -16.24
N SER A 147 1.77 26.96 -15.75
CA SER A 147 1.51 27.20 -14.32
C SER A 147 0.04 26.86 -14.04
N THR A 148 -0.19 25.95 -13.10
CA THR A 148 -1.54 25.53 -12.70
C THR A 148 -1.81 26.02 -11.29
N LEU A 149 -2.85 26.84 -11.16
CA LEU A 149 -3.33 27.33 -9.87
C LEU A 149 -4.37 26.35 -9.32
N ILE A 150 -4.20 25.96 -8.06
CA ILE A 150 -5.03 24.95 -7.41
C ILE A 150 -5.59 25.54 -6.10
N ASP A 151 -6.91 25.52 -5.97
CA ASP A 151 -7.61 25.84 -4.73
C ASP A 151 -7.81 24.56 -3.91
N SER A 152 -7.17 24.50 -2.74
CA SER A 152 -7.23 23.34 -1.85
C SER A 152 -8.33 23.42 -0.78
N ARG A 153 -9.22 24.43 -0.85
CA ARG A 153 -10.37 24.57 0.06
C ARG A 153 -11.46 23.54 -0.26
N ILE A 154 -12.46 23.46 0.61
CA ILE A 154 -13.69 22.68 0.33
C ILE A 154 -14.46 23.31 -0.83
N GLU A 155 -15.19 22.49 -1.59
CA GLU A 155 -15.93 22.90 -2.79
C GLU A 155 -16.85 24.11 -2.55
N SER A 156 -17.56 24.17 -1.41
CA SER A 156 -18.43 25.30 -1.09
C SER A 156 -17.70 26.65 -1.03
N GLN A 157 -16.46 26.68 -0.53
CA GLN A 157 -15.66 27.91 -0.46
C GLN A 157 -15.12 28.32 -1.83
N TYR A 158 -14.88 27.36 -2.71
CA TYR A 158 -14.52 27.63 -4.11
C TYR A 158 -15.71 28.25 -4.85
N ASP A 159 -16.90 27.71 -4.67
CA ASP A 159 -18.14 28.16 -5.31
C ASP A 159 -18.58 29.57 -4.84
N GLU A 160 -18.33 29.90 -3.56
CA GLU A 160 -18.55 31.25 -3.01
C GLU A 160 -17.67 32.32 -3.69
N GLY A 161 -16.49 31.92 -4.17
CA GLY A 161 -15.55 32.78 -4.88
C GLY A 161 -14.12 32.24 -4.84
N HIS A 162 -13.44 32.27 -5.98
CA HIS A 162 -12.09 31.77 -6.14
C HIS A 162 -11.29 32.63 -7.12
N ILE A 163 -9.96 32.44 -7.14
CA ILE A 163 -9.07 33.11 -8.09
C ILE A 163 -9.37 32.58 -9.51
N PRO A 164 -9.65 33.45 -10.50
CA PRO A 164 -9.97 33.02 -11.86
C PRO A 164 -8.89 32.10 -12.45
N GLY A 165 -9.33 30.99 -13.05
CA GLY A 165 -8.44 29.98 -13.63
C GLY A 165 -7.91 28.93 -12.63
N ALA A 166 -8.26 29.04 -11.34
CA ALA A 166 -7.93 28.01 -10.36
C ALA A 166 -8.77 26.73 -10.56
N ILE A 167 -8.13 25.57 -10.41
CA ILE A 167 -8.80 24.27 -10.37
C ILE A 167 -9.17 23.95 -8.90
N SER A 168 -10.41 23.53 -8.65
CA SER A 168 -10.84 23.08 -7.34
C SER A 168 -10.33 21.66 -7.07
N LEU A 169 -9.46 21.50 -6.07
CA LEU A 169 -8.92 20.20 -5.66
C LEU A 169 -8.77 20.17 -4.14
N TYR A 170 -9.86 19.81 -3.46
CA TYR A 170 -9.89 19.74 -2.01
C TYR A 170 -8.84 18.76 -1.47
N ASP A 171 -8.03 19.22 -0.52
CA ASP A 171 -6.95 18.44 0.10
C ASP A 171 -7.42 17.06 0.61
N GLY A 172 -8.59 17.02 1.27
CA GLY A 172 -9.16 15.77 1.79
C GLY A 172 -9.60 14.75 0.72
N LYS A 173 -9.70 15.16 -0.56
CA LYS A 173 -10.04 14.29 -1.70
C LYS A 173 -8.92 14.17 -2.73
N MET A 174 -7.85 14.97 -2.63
CA MET A 174 -6.78 15.06 -3.62
C MET A 174 -6.18 13.70 -4.00
N LYS A 175 -5.93 12.83 -3.01
CA LYS A 175 -5.41 11.46 -3.24
C LYS A 175 -6.31 10.58 -4.13
N LYS A 176 -7.61 10.89 -4.19
CA LYS A 176 -8.61 10.15 -4.96
C LYS A 176 -8.86 10.74 -6.36
N GLN A 177 -8.29 11.90 -6.65
CA GLN A 177 -8.50 12.63 -7.90
C GLN A 177 -7.17 13.08 -8.54
N PRO A 178 -6.19 12.17 -8.72
CA PRO A 178 -4.90 12.53 -9.31
C PRO A 178 -5.02 13.01 -10.77
N ASP A 179 -6.09 12.60 -11.45
CA ASP A 179 -6.34 12.94 -12.86
C ASP A 179 -6.64 14.43 -13.10
N LEU A 180 -6.94 15.20 -12.04
CA LEU A 180 -7.12 16.65 -12.11
C LEU A 180 -5.79 17.42 -12.16
N LEU A 181 -4.68 16.76 -11.85
CA LEU A 181 -3.36 17.37 -11.92
C LEU A 181 -2.79 17.30 -13.35
N PRO A 182 -1.98 18.29 -13.77
CA PRO A 182 -1.29 18.23 -15.04
C PRO A 182 -0.46 16.95 -15.19
N LYS A 183 -0.51 16.35 -16.39
CA LYS A 183 0.31 15.17 -16.70
C LYS A 183 1.81 15.50 -16.77
N ASP A 184 2.14 16.74 -17.15
CA ASP A 184 3.51 17.22 -17.15
C ASP A 184 3.96 17.56 -15.74
N LYS A 185 4.93 16.80 -15.24
CA LYS A 185 5.51 16.97 -13.90
C LYS A 185 6.50 18.12 -13.80
N ASN A 186 6.87 18.74 -14.93
CA ASN A 186 7.77 19.89 -14.95
C ASN A 186 7.03 21.23 -14.88
N GLY A 187 5.69 21.21 -14.94
CA GLY A 187 4.85 22.40 -14.81
C GLY A 187 4.85 22.95 -13.39
N LEU A 188 4.82 24.28 -13.25
CA LEU A 188 4.71 24.93 -11.95
C LEU A 188 3.31 24.70 -11.36
N LEU A 189 3.23 24.10 -10.19
CA LEU A 189 1.97 23.98 -9.43
C LEU A 189 1.96 25.00 -8.30
N VAL A 190 0.90 25.80 -8.24
CA VAL A 190 0.68 26.75 -7.15
C VAL A 190 -0.57 26.34 -6.39
N PHE A 191 -0.41 26.00 -5.12
CA PHE A 191 -1.53 25.66 -4.24
C PHE A 191 -1.85 26.84 -3.33
N TYR A 192 -3.13 27.14 -3.15
CA TYR A 192 -3.59 28.05 -2.10
C TYR A 192 -4.73 27.42 -1.29
N CYS A 193 -4.82 27.80 -0.03
CA CYS A 193 -5.88 27.38 0.88
C CYS A 193 -6.48 28.60 1.59
N GLY A 194 -7.45 28.39 2.48
CA GLY A 194 -8.05 29.46 3.29
C GLY A 194 -7.10 30.06 4.35
N GLY A 195 -5.88 29.53 4.46
CA GLY A 195 -4.93 29.86 5.52
C GLY A 195 -5.30 29.22 6.85
N THR A 196 -4.39 29.30 7.82
CA THR A 196 -4.73 29.17 9.23
C THR A 196 -5.22 30.52 9.71
N ALA A 197 -6.48 30.60 10.15
CA ALA A 197 -6.93 31.73 10.96
C ALA A 197 -6.13 31.81 12.27
#